data_AF-A0A2W4M356-F1
#
_entry.id   AF-A0A2W4M356-F1
#
_cell.length_a   1.000
_cell.length_b   1.000
_cell.length_c   1.000
_cell.angle_alpha   90.00
_cell.angle_beta   90.00
_cell.angle_gamma   90.00
#
_symmetry.space_group_name_H-M   'P 1'
#
loop_
_entity.id
_entity.type
_entity.pdbx_description
1 polymer ?
#
loop_
_entity_poly.entity_id
_entity_poly.type
_entity_poly.pdbx_seq_one_letter_code
_entity_poly.pdbx_strand_id
1 'polypeptide(L)' 'YHSIDDHWDLYELAEKLVDLDHQFQLWRFNHMKTVERIIGYKRGTGGTSGVAYLNKALELRFFPELWSVRTSM' A
#
# COMPACT_ATOMS: atom_id res chain seq x y z
N TYR A 1 14.79 17.26 20.50
CA TYR A 1 14.72 18.26 19.40
C TYR A 1 16.08 18.90 19.08
N HIS A 2 17.20 18.15 19.12
CA HIS A 2 18.55 18.68 18.85
C HIS A 2 19.34 17.88 17.79
N SER A 3 18.66 17.04 17.00
CA SER A 3 19.29 16.21 15.94
C SER A 3 18.41 16.11 14.68
N ILE A 4 17.55 17.11 14.44
CA ILE A 4 16.64 17.08 13.28
C ILE A 4 17.44 17.25 11.98
N ASP A 5 18.52 18.03 12.01
CA ASP A 5 19.41 18.22 10.86
C ASP A 5 20.30 17.00 10.57
N ASP A 6 20.76 16.27 11.59
CA ASP A 6 21.73 15.16 11.41
C ASP A 6 21.14 13.94 10.66
N HIS A 7 19.81 13.81 10.61
CA HIS A 7 19.12 12.69 9.99
C HIS A 7 17.98 13.12 9.05
N TRP A 8 18.00 14.38 8.61
CA TRP A 8 16.95 14.91 7.74
C TRP A 8 16.74 14.06 6.48
N ASP A 9 17.82 13.68 5.79
CA ASP A 9 17.74 12.88 4.56
C ASP A 9 17.09 11.51 4.79
N LEU A 10 17.35 10.87 5.94
CA LEU A 10 16.75 9.58 6.29
C LEU A 10 15.27 9.74 6.64
N TYR A 11 14.92 10.83 7.33
CA TYR A 11 13.53 11.17 7.61
C TYR A 11 12.76 11.45 6.31
N GLU A 12 13.31 12.28 5.42
CA GLU A 12 12.70 12.57 4.12
C GLU A 12 12.52 11.30 3.29
N LEU A 13 13.53 10.43 3.24
CA LEU A 13 13.42 9.14 2.56
C LEU A 13 12.28 8.29 3.15
N ALA A 14 12.18 8.20 4.48
CA ALA A 14 11.10 7.46 5.13
C ALA A 14 9.72 8.00 4.75
N GLU A 15 9.55 9.33 4.72
CA GLU A 15 8.31 9.95 4.25
C GLU A 15 8.00 9.59 2.78
N LYS A 16 8.99 9.64 1.89
CA LYS A 16 8.80 9.24 0.48
C LYS A 16 8.43 7.77 0.32
N LEU A 17 8.96 6.88 1.15
CA LEU A 17 8.59 5.46 1.13
C LEU A 17 7.15 5.24 1.61
N VAL A 18 6.71 5.97 2.63
CA VAL A 18 5.31 5.97 3.10
C VAL A 18 4.37 6.48 2.01
N ASP A 19 4.72 7.57 1.33
CA ASP A 19 3.96 8.10 0.20
C ASP A 19 3.84 7.09 -0.94
N LEU A 20 4.94 6.40 -1.26
CA LEU A 20 4.96 5.35 -2.29
C LEU A 20 4.02 4.19 -1.94
N ASP A 21 4.07 3.67 -0.71
CA ASP A 21 3.17 2.61 -0.24
C ASP A 21 1.71 3.06 -0.35
N HIS A 22 1.40 4.30 0.04
CA HIS A 22 0.05 4.86 -0.08
C HIS A 22 -0.43 4.92 -1.54
N GLN A 23 0.39 5.45 -2.46
CA GLN A 23 0.04 5.49 -3.89
C GLN A 23 -0.15 4.07 -4.46
N PHE A 24 0.64 3.11 -3.99
CA PHE A 24 0.49 1.72 -4.42
C PHE A 24 -0.79 1.07 -3.89
N GLN A 25 -1.22 1.38 -2.67
CA GLN A 25 -2.52 0.94 -2.15
C GLN A 25 -3.68 1.50 -2.99
N LEU A 26 -3.63 2.80 -3.33
CA LEU A 26 -4.64 3.41 -4.20
C LEU A 26 -4.68 2.73 -5.57
N TRP A 27 -3.52 2.43 -6.14
CA TRP A 27 -3.43 1.67 -7.39
C TRP A 27 -4.07 0.28 -7.27
N ARG A 28 -3.77 -0.49 -6.21
CA ARG A 28 -4.38 -1.81 -5.97
C ARG A 28 -5.90 -1.72 -5.83
N PHE A 29 -6.38 -0.72 -5.08
CA PHE A 29 -7.81 -0.50 -4.90
C PHE A 29 -8.50 -0.18 -6.22
N ASN A 30 -7.98 0.78 -6.97
CA ASN A 30 -8.52 1.16 -8.28
C ASN A 30 -8.52 -0.03 -9.24
N HIS A 31 -7.45 -0.81 -9.28
CA HIS A 31 -7.38 -2.03 -10.08
C HIS A 31 -8.47 -3.04 -9.68
N MET A 32 -8.63 -3.31 -8.38
CA MET A 32 -9.69 -4.19 -7.88
C MET A 32 -11.08 -3.69 -8.28
N LYS A 33 -11.37 -2.39 -8.13
CA LYS A 33 -12.66 -1.80 -8.53
C LYS A 33 -12.92 -1.89 -10.03
N THR A 34 -11.89 -1.70 -10.86
CA THR A 34 -11.99 -1.91 -12.31
C THR A 34 -12.34 -3.36 -12.62
N VAL A 35 -11.65 -4.33 -12.00
CA VAL A 35 -11.94 -5.76 -12.20
C VAL A 35 -13.37 -6.11 -11.76
N GLU A 36 -13.80 -5.65 -10.58
CA GLU A 36 -15.17 -5.84 -10.09
C GLU A 36 -16.21 -5.28 -11.07
N ARG A 37 -15.97 -4.09 -11.64
CA ARG A 37 -16.88 -3.48 -12.62
C ARG A 37 -16.99 -4.30 -13.91
N ILE A 38 -15.91 -4.92 -14.36
CA ILE A 38 -15.85 -5.61 -15.67
C ILE A 38 -16.35 -7.05 -15.58
N ILE A 39 -15.96 -7.81 -14.54
CA ILE A 39 -16.29 -9.24 -14.43
C ILE A 39 -17.11 -9.61 -13.19
N GLY A 40 -17.43 -8.65 -12.32
CA GLY A 40 -18.04 -8.92 -11.02
C GLY A 40 -17.12 -9.80 -10.17
N TYR A 41 -17.69 -10.84 -9.56
CA TYR A 41 -16.97 -11.80 -8.71
C TYR A 41 -16.58 -13.08 -9.44
N LYS A 42 -16.58 -13.06 -10.78
CA LYS A 42 -16.14 -14.21 -11.59
C LYS A 42 -14.63 -14.47 -11.39
N ARG A 43 -14.23 -15.73 -11.63
CA ARG A 43 -12.82 -16.14 -11.63
C ARG A 43 -12.05 -15.35 -12.69
N GLY A 44 -10.85 -14.90 -12.34
CA GLY A 44 -9.95 -14.20 -13.27
C GLY A 44 -9.36 -15.16 -14.30
N THR A 45 -9.01 -14.65 -15.48
CA THR A 45 -8.35 -15.44 -16.54
C THR A 45 -6.96 -15.92 -16.14
N GLY A 46 -6.29 -15.23 -15.22
CA GLY A 46 -5.03 -15.67 -14.60
C GLY A 46 -5.19 -16.79 -13.56
N GLY A 47 -6.38 -17.39 -13.43
CA GLY A 47 -6.63 -18.51 -12.52
C GLY A 47 -6.86 -18.13 -11.06
N THR A 48 -6.91 -16.84 -10.70
CA THR A 48 -7.23 -16.37 -9.34
C THR A 48 -8.73 -16.28 -9.11
N SER A 49 -9.17 -16.14 -7.86
CA SER A 49 -10.58 -15.88 -7.50
C SER A 49 -11.06 -14.46 -7.86
N GLY A 50 -10.35 -13.73 -8.72
CA GLY A 50 -10.74 -12.39 -9.18
C GLY A 50 -10.69 -11.36 -8.04
N VAL A 51 -11.81 -10.67 -7.81
CA VAL A 51 -11.94 -9.62 -6.78
C VAL A 51 -11.53 -10.12 -5.39
N ALA A 52 -11.89 -11.35 -5.02
CA ALA A 52 -11.54 -11.89 -3.70
C ALA A 52 -10.03 -12.06 -3.50
N TYR A 53 -9.28 -12.39 -4.56
CA TYR A 53 -7.83 -12.44 -4.51
C TYR A 53 -7.22 -11.04 -4.39
N LEU A 54 -7.74 -10.08 -5.18
CA LEU A 54 -7.26 -8.69 -5.16
C LEU A 54 -7.56 -7.99 -3.85
N ASN A 55 -8.69 -8.28 -3.21
CA ASN A 55 -9.04 -7.72 -1.91
C ASN A 55 -8.00 -8.10 -0.83
N LYS A 56 -7.49 -9.34 -0.84
CA LYS A 56 -6.41 -9.76 0.06
C LYS A 56 -5.12 -8.98 -0.17
N ALA A 57 -4.85 -8.55 -1.41
CA ALA A 57 -3.67 -7.75 -1.70
C ALA A 57 -3.73 -6.33 -1.08
N LEU A 58 -4.93 -5.84 -0.70
CA LEU A 58 -5.08 -4.56 0.01
C LEU A 58 -4.62 -4.62 1.47
N GLU A 59 -4.48 -5.83 2.03
CA GLU A 59 -4.01 -6.02 3.41
C GLU A 59 -2.48 -5.93 3.53
N LEU A 60 -1.76 -6.03 2.41
CA LEU A 60 -0.30 -6.03 2.37
C LEU A 60 0.24 -4.61 2.31
N ARG A 61 1.18 -4.25 3.19
CA ARG A 61 1.94 -2.98 3.14
C ARG A 61 3.41 -3.25 2.85
N PHE A 62 4.08 -2.35 2.15
CA PHE A 62 5.51 -2.51 1.85
C PHE A 62 6.43 -2.20 3.02
N PHE A 63 6.10 -1.21 3.84
CA PHE A 63 6.95 -0.73 4.95
C PHE A 63 6.17 -0.68 6.27
N PRO A 64 5.66 -1.80 6.79
CA PRO A 64 4.82 -1.82 7.99
C PRO A 64 5.51 -1.21 9.22
N GLU A 65 6.84 -1.28 9.31
CA GLU A 65 7.64 -0.71 10.40
C GLU A 65 7.59 0.82 10.41
N LEU A 66 7.60 1.47 9.23
CA LEU A 66 7.47 2.93 9.12
C LEU A 66 6.10 3.40 9.61
N TRP A 67 5.07 2.58 9.43
CA TRP A 67 3.72 2.85 9.95
C TRP A 67 3.62 2.61 11.46
N SER A 68 4.28 1.58 12.01
CA SER A 68 4.21 1.31 13.45
C SER A 68 4.85 2.41 14.27
N VAL A 69 5.96 2.98 13.80
CA VAL A 69 6.68 4.06 14.50
C VAL A 69 5.82 5.32 14.68
N ARG A 70 4.90 5.60 13.75
CA ARG A 70 3.93 6.71 13.87
C ARG A 70 2.88 6.49 14.96
N THR A 71 2.63 5.24 15.34
CA THR A 71 1.61 4.87 16.32
C THR A 71 2.21 4.72 17.73
N SER A 72 3.52 4.46 17.83
CA SER A 72 4.23 4.26 19.09
C SER A 72 4.77 5.55 19.74
N MET A 73 4.33 6.72 19.29
CA MET A 73 4.68 8.03 19.89
C MET A 73 3.68 8.45 20.96
#